data_AF-A0A949PG20-F1
#
_entry.id   AF-A0A949PG20-F1
#
_cell.length_a   1.000
_cell.length_b   1.000
_cell.length_c   1.000
_cell.angle_alpha   90.00
_cell.angle_beta   90.00
_cell.angle_gamma   90.00
#
_symmetry.space_group_name_H-M   'P 1'
#
loop_
_entity.id
_entity.type
_entity.pdbx_description
1 polymer ?
#
loop_
_entity_poly.entity_id
_entity_poly.type
_entity_poly.pdbx_seq_one_letter_code
_entity_poly.pdbx_strand_id
1 'polypeptide(L)' 'MVLLSGMATTPVQANSKYAALVMDAHTGKILHSRNADLQRYPASLTKIMTLYMLFDAL' A
#
# COMPACT_ATOMS: atom_id res chain seq x y z
N MET A 1 -6.76 45.62 23.16
CA MET A 1 -6.14 44.28 23.25
C MET A 1 -6.95 43.32 22.39
N VAL A 2 -6.72 43.33 21.07
CA VAL A 2 -7.42 42.43 20.13
C VAL A 2 -6.68 41.10 20.13
N LEU A 3 -7.32 40.05 20.67
CA LEU A 3 -6.80 38.69 20.67
C LEU A 3 -6.96 38.11 19.26
N LEU A 4 -5.84 37.91 18.56
CA LEU A 4 -5.78 37.26 17.25
C LEU A 4 -5.98 35.75 17.44
N SER A 5 -7.17 35.24 17.14
CA SER A 5 -7.48 33.81 17.14
C SER A 5 -6.78 33.13 15.96
N GLY A 6 -5.68 32.41 16.26
CA GLY A 6 -4.97 31.59 15.28
C GLY A 6 -5.82 30.42 14.80
N MET A 7 -5.96 30.28 13.48
CA MET A 7 -6.56 29.10 12.85
C MET A 7 -5.67 27.89 13.10
N ALA A 8 -6.16 26.90 13.85
CA ALA A 8 -5.47 25.63 14.03
C ALA A 8 -5.62 24.78 12.76
N THR A 9 -4.51 24.49 12.08
CA THR A 9 -4.46 23.54 10.98
C THR A 9 -4.36 22.13 11.54
N THR A 10 -5.43 21.34 11.46
CA THR A 10 -5.37 19.91 11.79
C THR A 10 -4.56 19.19 10.70
N PRO A 11 -3.52 18.42 11.06
CA PRO A 11 -2.77 17.66 10.06
C PRO A 11 -3.66 16.54 9.50
N VAL A 12 -3.81 16.49 8.18
CA VAL A 12 -4.42 15.34 7.49
C VAL A 12 -3.48 14.15 7.65
N GLN A 13 -3.89 13.16 8.43
CA GLN A 13 -3.13 11.93 8.62
C GLN A 13 -3.43 10.93 7.50
N ALA A 14 -2.39 10.45 6.83
CA ALA A 14 -2.52 9.45 5.77
C ALA A 14 -3.18 8.17 6.32
N ASN A 15 -4.13 7.61 5.58
CA ASN A 15 -4.85 6.41 5.99
C ASN A 15 -3.92 5.18 5.98
N SER A 16 -3.64 4.64 7.17
CA SER A 16 -2.71 3.51 7.38
C SER A 16 -3.18 2.19 6.75
N LYS A 17 -4.45 2.10 6.34
CA LYS A 17 -5.02 0.89 5.73
C LYS A 17 -4.47 0.62 4.34
N TYR A 18 -4.05 1.64 3.61
CA TYR A 18 -3.59 1.48 2.23
C TYR A 18 -2.14 0.99 2.18
N ALA A 19 -1.88 0.15 1.18
CA ALA A 19 -0.56 -0.28 0.77
C ALA A 19 -0.39 -0.03 -0.73
N ALA A 20 0.84 0.24 -1.16
CA ALA A 20 1.19 0.33 -2.56
C ALA A 20 2.60 -0.22 -2.77
N LEU A 21 2.78 -0.94 -3.88
CA LEU A 21 4.08 -1.39 -4.38
C LEU A 21 4.09 -1.21 -5.89
N VAL A 22 5.07 -0.46 -6.40
CA VAL A 22 5.30 -0.29 -7.84
C VAL A 22 6.71 -0.78 -8.13
N MET A 23 6.82 -1.72 -9.05
CA MET A 23 8.07 -2.37 -9.43
C MET A 23 8.20 -2.35 -10.95
N ASP A 24 9.41 -2.04 -11.43
CA ASP A 24 9.77 -2.27 -12.82
C ASP A 24 9.82 -3.78 -13.09
N ALA A 25 9.00 -4.26 -14.02
CA ALA A 25 8.80 -5.69 -14.26
C ALA A 25 10.02 -6.40 -14.86
N HIS A 26 10.94 -5.68 -15.51
CA HIS A 26 12.10 -6.27 -16.17
C HIS A 26 13.31 -6.35 -15.24
N THR A 27 13.52 -5.30 -14.43
CA THR A 27 14.68 -5.16 -13.55
C THR A 27 14.40 -5.57 -12.11
N GLY A 28 13.11 -5.68 -11.73
CA GLY A 28 12.70 -5.88 -10.34
C GLY A 28 12.92 -4.64 -9.45
N LYS A 29 13.30 -3.49 -10.03
CA LYS A 29 13.56 -2.28 -9.25
C LYS A 29 12.26 -1.73 -8.67
N ILE A 30 12.21 -1.56 -7.35
CA ILE A 30 11.10 -0.90 -6.68
C ILE A 30 11.16 0.60 -6.99
N LEU A 31 10.10 1.11 -7.62
CA LEU A 31 9.94 2.53 -7.96
C LEU A 31 9.16 3.28 -6.88
N HIS A 32 8.25 2.58 -6.18
CA HIS A 32 7.47 3.14 -5.09
C HIS A 32 7.05 2.04 -4.10
N SER A 33 7.08 2.35 -2.81
CA SER A 33 6.59 1.47 -1.76
C SER A 33 5.95 2.27 -0.61
N ARG A 34 4.79 1.80 -0.15
CA ARG A 34 4.05 2.30 1.02
C ARG A 34 3.50 1.11 1.77
N ASN A 35 3.97 0.89 3.01
CA ASN A 35 3.51 -0.18 3.89
C ASN A 35 3.51 -1.57 3.23
N ALA A 36 4.45 -1.85 2.31
CA ALA A 36 4.42 -3.06 1.47
C ALA A 36 4.57 -4.35 2.27
N ASP A 37 5.35 -4.34 3.35
CA ASP A 37 5.66 -5.53 4.14
C ASP A 37 4.71 -5.75 5.34
N LEU A 38 3.74 -4.86 5.55
CA LEU A 38 2.76 -5.06 6.61
C LEU A 38 1.84 -6.23 6.26
N GLN A 39 1.66 -7.15 7.21
CA GLN A 39 0.76 -8.28 7.08
C GLN A 39 -0.68 -7.81 6.86
N ARG A 40 -1.33 -8.37 5.83
CA ARG A 40 -2.72 -8.08 5.46
C ARG A 40 -3.42 -9.34 4.97
N TYR A 41 -4.74 -9.35 5.09
CA TYR A 41 -5.57 -10.37 4.46
C TYR A 41 -5.70 -10.08 2.96
N PRO A 42 -5.20 -10.95 2.07
CA PRO A 42 -5.16 -10.69 0.63
C PRO A 42 -6.52 -10.82 -0.09
N ALA A 43 -7.56 -11.29 0.61
CA ALA A 43 -8.89 -11.54 0.04
C ALA A 43 -8.81 -12.32 -1.29
N SER A 44 -9.44 -11.81 -2.36
CA SER A 44 -9.45 -12.46 -3.67
C SER A 44 -8.08 -12.55 -4.36
N LEU A 45 -7.03 -11.84 -3.88
CA LEU A 45 -5.68 -11.93 -4.45
C LEU A 45 -5.04 -13.30 -4.24
N THR A 46 -5.53 -14.11 -3.28
CA THR A 46 -5.08 -15.51 -3.10
C THR A 46 -5.19 -16.33 -4.39
N LYS A 47 -6.16 -15.99 -5.25
CA LYS A 47 -6.34 -16.63 -6.55
C LYS A 47 -5.08 -16.62 -7.42
N ILE A 48 -4.26 -15.57 -7.34
CA ILE A 48 -3.02 -15.48 -8.12
C ILE A 48 -2.05 -16.61 -7.72
N MET A 49 -1.87 -16.84 -6.42
CA MET A 49 -1.04 -17.94 -5.93
C MET A 49 -1.67 -19.30 -6.23
N THR A 50 -2.99 -19.44 -6.12
CA THR A 50 -3.69 -20.67 -6.49
C THR A 50 -3.47 -21.03 -7.96
N LEU A 51 -3.61 -20.06 -8.87
CA LEU A 51 -3.35 -20.28 -10.30
C LEU A 51 -1.87 -20.56 -10.56
N TYR A 52 -0.96 -19.89 -9.87
CA TYR A 52 0.47 -20.18 -9.96
C TYR A 52 0.77 -21.66 -9.66
N MET A 53 0.28 -22.18 -8.52
CA MET A 53 0.47 -23.59 -8.15
C MET A 53 -0.24 -24.56 -9.11
N LEU A 54 -1.43 -24.21 -9.60
CA LEU A 54 -2.19 -25.05 -10.52
C LEU A 54 -1.45 -25.23 -11.84
N PHE A 55 -0.96 -24.15 -12.44
CA PHE A 55 -0.25 -24.22 -13.71
C PHE A 55 1.17 -24.77 -13.59
N ASP A 56 1.81 -24.65 -12.42
CA ASP A 56 3.08 -25.32 -12.12
C ASP A 56 2.95 -26.86 -12.08
N ALA A 57 1.76 -27.35 -11.73
CA ALA A 57 1.46 -28.78 -11.67
C ALA A 57 0.97 -29.41 -12.99
N LEU A 58 0.81 -28.62 -14.06
CA LEU A 58 0.42 -29.09 -15.40
C LEU A 58 1.65 -29.24 -16.31
#